data_AF-A0A2T6NDT3-F1
#
_entry.id   AF-A0A2T6NDT3-F1
#
_cell.length_a   1.000
_cell.length_b   1.000
_cell.length_c   1.000
_cell.angle_alpha   90.00
_cell.angle_beta   90.00
_cell.angle_gamma   90.00
#
_symmetry.space_group_name_H-M   'P 1'
#
loop_
_entity.id
_entity.type
_entity.pdbx_description
1 polymer ?
#
loop_
_entity_poly.entity_id
_entity_poly.type
_entity_poly.pdbx_seq_one_letter_code
_entity_poly.pdbx_strand_id
1 'polypeptide(L)'
;MAEFKPKIAPLSRVKMHFSLTLPDGTEIISTYGDEPLDFNLGDNTMEQMLEFAILGLRAGDEQELLVQGDDVYGSRDNSLIHWLDKQEFSTAQPLNPGEIIAFTTPEGEELAGTVLQVDDEGVQVDFNHPLSGKQFSYKVTILDVQEAPDPDHNRSGPGSN
;
A
#
# COMPACT_ATOMS: atom_id res chain seq x y z
N MET A 1 -32.85 -0.99 -19.06
CA MET A 1 -31.73 -1.77 -19.62
C MET A 1 -30.72 -1.87 -18.51
N ALA A 2 -30.45 -3.07 -17.97
CA ALA A 2 -29.50 -3.23 -16.87
C ALA A 2 -28.09 -3.34 -17.48
N GLU A 3 -27.24 -2.36 -17.20
CA GLU A 3 -25.83 -2.39 -17.59
C GLU A 3 -25.17 -3.60 -16.89
N PHE A 4 -24.74 -4.59 -17.66
CA PHE A 4 -23.95 -5.71 -17.15
C PHE A 4 -22.55 -5.19 -16.86
N LYS A 5 -22.33 -4.76 -15.62
CA LYS A 5 -20.99 -4.44 -15.14
C LYS A 5 -20.25 -5.76 -14.87
N PRO A 6 -19.08 -5.99 -15.47
CA PRO A 6 -18.29 -7.18 -15.21
C PRO A 6 -17.91 -7.24 -13.72
N LYS A 7 -17.83 -8.46 -13.20
CA LYS A 7 -17.36 -8.71 -11.84
C LYS A 7 -15.85 -8.86 -11.87
N ILE A 8 -15.18 -8.42 -10.81
CA ILE A 8 -13.74 -8.64 -10.64
C ILE A 8 -13.48 -10.15 -10.55
N ALA A 9 -12.69 -10.65 -11.49
CA ALA A 9 -12.24 -12.04 -11.59
C ALA A 9 -10.70 -12.08 -11.59
N PRO A 10 -10.06 -13.22 -11.29
CA PRO A 10 -8.61 -13.37 -11.42
C PRO A 10 -8.14 -12.95 -12.82
N LEU A 11 -6.99 -12.26 -12.89
CA LEU A 11 -6.41 -11.63 -14.09
C LEU A 11 -7.19 -10.44 -14.66
N SER A 12 -8.30 -10.03 -14.05
CA SER A 12 -9.03 -8.84 -14.48
C SER A 12 -8.21 -7.59 -14.16
N ARG A 13 -8.26 -6.61 -15.07
CA ARG A 13 -7.67 -5.29 -14.84
C ARG A 13 -8.68 -4.44 -14.08
N VAL A 14 -8.28 -3.93 -12.92
CA VAL A 14 -9.14 -3.17 -12.03
C VAL A 14 -8.56 -1.77 -11.91
N LYS A 15 -9.43 -0.77 -12.11
CA LYS A 15 -9.12 0.62 -11.83
C LYS A 15 -9.90 1.07 -10.60
N MET A 16 -9.20 1.48 -9.55
CA MET A 16 -9.83 1.86 -8.29
C MET A 16 -9.11 3.00 -7.60
N HIS A 17 -9.87 3.76 -6.80
CA HIS A 17 -9.29 4.63 -5.79
C HIS A 17 -9.19 3.88 -4.47
N PHE A 18 -8.21 4.25 -3.67
CA PHE A 18 -8.02 3.74 -2.32
C PHE A 18 -7.58 4.87 -1.39
N SER A 19 -7.91 4.72 -0.11
CA SER A 19 -7.44 5.60 0.95
C SER A 19 -7.11 4.80 2.20
N LEU A 20 -5.99 5.14 2.82
CA LEU A 20 -5.61 4.66 4.14
C LEU A 20 -5.83 5.77 5.14
N THR A 21 -6.72 5.53 6.10
CA THR A 21 -6.98 6.44 7.21
C THR A 21 -6.62 5.75 8.52
N LEU A 22 -5.79 6.38 9.33
CA LEU A 22 -5.53 5.92 10.70
C LEU A 22 -6.80 6.05 11.56
N PRO A 23 -6.93 5.27 12.63
CA PRO A 23 -8.04 5.37 13.59
C PRO A 23 -8.11 6.73 14.30
N ASP A 24 -7.02 7.49 14.26
CA ASP A 24 -6.97 8.87 14.76
C ASP A 24 -7.65 9.88 13.81
N GLY A 25 -8.07 9.44 12.61
CA GLY A 25 -8.65 10.28 11.56
C GLY A 25 -7.62 10.86 10.60
N THR A 26 -6.34 10.61 10.82
CA THR A 26 -5.26 11.04 9.92
C THR A 26 -5.26 10.21 8.64
N GLU A 27 -5.51 10.86 7.52
CA GLU A 27 -5.34 10.27 6.20
C GLU A 27 -3.85 10.19 5.85
N ILE A 28 -3.37 9.00 5.50
CA ILE A 28 -1.95 8.74 5.24
C ILE A 28 -1.68 8.76 3.74
N ILE A 29 -2.53 8.05 2.99
CA ILE A 29 -2.50 8.00 1.54
C ILE A 29 -3.95 8.06 1.07
N SER A 30 -4.23 8.89 0.07
CA SER A 30 -5.48 8.84 -0.68
C SER A 30 -5.20 9.04 -2.16
N THR A 31 -5.80 8.18 -2.98
CA THR A 31 -5.80 8.36 -4.44
C THR A 31 -7.10 8.97 -4.93
N TYR A 32 -8.09 9.20 -4.06
CA TYR A 32 -9.38 9.83 -4.42
C TYR A 32 -9.23 11.26 -4.97
N GLY A 33 -8.12 11.95 -4.65
CA GLY A 33 -7.78 13.26 -5.19
C GLY A 33 -6.82 13.23 -6.38
N ASP A 34 -6.32 12.05 -6.75
CA ASP A 34 -5.18 11.84 -7.65
C ASP A 34 -5.51 10.82 -8.76
N GLU A 35 -4.48 10.34 -9.48
CA GLU A 35 -4.68 9.29 -10.49
C GLU A 35 -5.16 7.97 -9.85
N PRO A 36 -6.20 7.34 -10.44
CA PRO A 36 -6.69 6.06 -9.95
C PRO A 36 -5.67 4.95 -10.17
N LEU A 37 -5.56 4.05 -9.21
CA LEU A 37 -4.66 2.91 -9.32
C LEU A 37 -5.24 1.94 -10.35
N ASP A 38 -4.40 1.55 -11.30
CA ASP A 38 -4.71 0.59 -12.35
C ASP A 38 -3.74 -0.59 -12.23
N PHE A 39 -4.29 -1.77 -11.94
CA PHE A 39 -3.50 -2.99 -11.73
C PHE A 39 -4.27 -4.22 -12.20
N ASN A 40 -3.55 -5.34 -12.37
CA ASN A 40 -4.15 -6.63 -12.70
C ASN A 40 -4.27 -7.48 -11.44
N LEU A 41 -5.46 -8.04 -11.21
CA LEU A 41 -5.69 -8.94 -10.07
C LEU A 41 -4.84 -10.22 -10.24
N GLY A 42 -3.98 -10.50 -9.27
CA GLY A 42 -3.08 -11.64 -9.23
C GLY A 42 -1.63 -11.35 -9.64
N ASP A 43 -1.28 -10.08 -9.92
CA ASP A 43 0.10 -9.69 -10.29
C ASP A 43 1.00 -9.44 -9.06
N ASN A 44 0.52 -9.74 -7.85
CA ASN A 44 1.18 -9.40 -6.57
C ASN A 44 1.47 -7.91 -6.40
N THR A 45 0.78 -7.06 -7.17
CA THR A 45 0.84 -5.60 -7.02
C THR A 45 0.15 -5.13 -5.73
N MET A 46 -0.75 -5.95 -5.19
CA MET A 46 -1.46 -5.70 -3.93
C MET A 46 -1.37 -6.91 -3.01
N GLU A 47 -1.59 -6.65 -1.73
CA GLU A 47 -1.71 -7.69 -0.71
C GLU A 47 -2.85 -8.65 -1.05
N GLN A 48 -2.56 -9.95 -0.99
CA GLN A 48 -3.53 -11.01 -1.31
C GLN A 48 -4.86 -10.83 -0.54
N MET A 49 -4.78 -10.42 0.73
CA MET A 49 -5.97 -10.16 1.55
C MET A 49 -6.90 -9.13 0.91
N LEU A 50 -6.33 -8.06 0.34
CA LEU A 50 -7.08 -7.00 -0.32
C LEU A 50 -7.65 -7.48 -1.66
N GLU A 51 -6.86 -8.23 -2.43
CA GLU A 51 -7.32 -8.84 -3.69
C GLU A 51 -8.54 -9.74 -3.47
N PHE A 52 -8.51 -10.58 -2.43
CA PHE A 52 -9.65 -11.43 -2.07
C PHE A 52 -10.88 -10.63 -1.63
N ALA A 53 -10.68 -9.48 -0.97
CA ALA A 53 -11.77 -8.65 -0.51
C ALA A 53 -12.49 -7.89 -1.63
N ILE A 54 -11.80 -7.56 -2.72
CA ILE A 54 -12.40 -6.92 -3.91
C ILE A 54 -12.92 -7.92 -4.94
N LEU A 55 -12.57 -9.21 -4.80
CA LEU A 55 -12.98 -10.25 -5.72
C LEU A 55 -14.51 -10.41 -5.74
N GLY A 56 -15.12 -10.31 -6.91
CA GLY A 56 -16.57 -10.34 -7.08
C GLY A 56 -17.29 -8.99 -6.96
N LEU A 57 -16.59 -7.91 -6.58
CA LEU A 57 -17.10 -6.54 -6.67
C LEU A 57 -17.24 -6.09 -8.14
N ARG A 58 -17.93 -4.98 -8.36
CA ARG A 58 -18.19 -4.41 -9.69
C ARG A 58 -17.78 -2.95 -9.73
N ALA A 59 -17.66 -2.40 -10.94
CA ALA A 59 -17.42 -0.98 -11.14
C ALA A 59 -18.51 -0.13 -10.43
N GLY A 60 -18.09 0.75 -9.53
CA GLY A 60 -18.93 1.60 -8.69
C GLY A 60 -19.22 1.06 -7.29
N ASP A 61 -18.77 -0.15 -6.94
CA ASP A 61 -18.80 -0.62 -5.56
C ASP A 61 -17.67 0.04 -4.74
N GLU A 62 -17.96 0.29 -3.46
CA GLU A 62 -16.96 0.70 -2.47
C GLU A 62 -16.87 -0.38 -1.39
N GLN A 63 -15.66 -0.62 -0.89
CA GLN A 63 -15.41 -1.56 0.19
C GLN A 63 -14.45 -0.92 1.20
N GLU A 64 -14.80 -1.02 2.47
CA GLU A 64 -13.93 -0.61 3.57
C GLU A 64 -13.48 -1.84 4.34
N LEU A 65 -12.18 -1.90 4.64
CA LEU A 65 -11.53 -3.00 5.32
C LEU A 65 -10.65 -2.43 6.43
N LEU A 66 -10.80 -3.00 7.62
CA LEU A 66 -9.95 -2.66 8.74
C LEU A 66 -8.73 -3.57 8.69
N VAL A 67 -7.57 -3.00 8.36
CA VAL A 67 -6.34 -3.78 8.14
C VAL A 67 -5.31 -3.40 9.19
N GLN A 68 -4.59 -4.41 9.68
CA GLN A 68 -3.48 -4.20 10.59
C GLN A 68 -2.24 -3.96 9.74
N GLY A 69 -1.51 -2.88 9.99
CA GLY A 69 -0.30 -2.58 9.23
C GLY A 69 0.79 -3.63 9.39
N ASP A 70 0.71 -4.46 10.43
CA ASP A 70 1.49 -5.70 10.57
C ASP A 70 1.31 -6.67 9.40
N ASP A 71 0.08 -6.80 8.88
CA ASP A 71 -0.28 -7.72 7.79
C ASP A 71 0.12 -7.18 6.40
N VAL A 72 0.20 -5.85 6.25
CA VAL A 72 0.42 -5.17 4.95
C VAL A 72 1.84 -4.63 4.79
N TYR A 73 2.35 -3.99 5.84
CA TYR A 73 3.68 -3.37 5.84
C TYR A 73 4.69 -4.19 6.65
N GLY A 74 4.27 -5.35 7.15
CA GLY A 74 5.06 -6.16 8.06
C GLY A 74 4.98 -5.65 9.50
N SER A 75 5.29 -6.57 10.42
CA SER A 75 5.43 -6.27 11.83
C SER A 75 6.46 -5.20 12.09
N ARG A 76 6.29 -4.46 13.18
CA ARG A 76 7.40 -3.65 13.68
C ARG A 76 8.55 -4.59 14.08
N ASP A 77 9.60 -4.59 13.28
CA ASP A 77 10.81 -5.36 13.50
C ASP A 77 11.76 -4.58 14.39
N ASN A 78 12.01 -5.11 15.59
CA ASN A 78 13.06 -4.57 16.47
C ASN A 78 14.46 -4.68 15.85
N SER A 79 14.64 -5.54 14.85
CA SER A 79 15.88 -5.67 14.08
C SER A 79 16.15 -4.47 13.19
N LEU A 80 15.11 -3.71 12.80
CA LEU A 80 15.21 -2.45 12.06
C LEU A 80 15.42 -1.24 12.98
N ILE A 81 15.57 -1.46 14.29
CA ILE A 81 15.97 -0.44 15.24
C ILE A 81 17.49 -0.42 15.31
N HIS A 82 18.07 0.61 14.74
CA HIS A 82 19.52 0.76 14.67
C HIS A 82 20.00 1.86 15.61
N TRP A 83 21.13 1.59 16.27
CA TRP A 83 21.90 2.61 16.94
C TRP A 83 22.83 3.25 15.91
N LEU A 84 22.59 4.53 15.65
CA LEU A 84 23.40 5.34 14.77
C LEU A 84 24.24 6.30 15.59
N ASP A 85 25.47 6.56 15.14
CA ASP A 85 26.31 7.55 15.78
C ASP A 85 25.70 8.94 15.56
N LYS A 86 25.70 9.77 16.60
CA LYS A 86 25.14 11.12 16.52
C LYS A 86 25.83 11.96 15.44
N GLN A 87 27.07 11.62 15.07
CA GLN A 87 27.83 12.27 14.01
C GLN A 87 27.31 11.99 12.60
N GLU A 88 26.64 10.86 12.37
CA GLU A 88 26.02 10.51 11.08
C GLU A 88 24.86 11.46 10.76
N PHE A 89 24.23 12.02 11.80
CA PHE A 89 23.23 13.06 11.68
C PHE A 89 23.95 14.39 11.50
N SER A 90 24.20 14.76 10.24
CA SER A 90 24.75 16.07 9.86
C SER A 90 23.78 17.24 10.11
N THR A 91 22.76 17.05 10.95
CA THR A 91 21.74 18.05 11.23
C THR A 91 22.30 19.10 12.20
N ALA A 92 22.31 20.35 11.77
CA ALA A 92 22.67 21.49 12.63
C ALA A 92 21.71 21.69 13.83
N GLN A 93 20.66 20.87 13.95
CA GLN A 93 19.66 20.90 15.01
C GLN A 93 19.78 19.70 15.96
N PRO A 94 19.44 19.88 17.25
CA PRO A 94 19.37 18.79 18.21
C PRO A 94 18.25 17.82 17.83
N LEU A 95 18.60 16.54 17.69
CA LEU A 95 17.64 15.45 17.49
C LEU A 95 16.80 15.29 18.75
N ASN A 96 15.49 15.23 18.57
CA ASN A 96 14.55 15.00 19.67
C ASN A 96 13.95 13.60 19.56
N PRO A 97 13.75 12.87 20.67
CA PRO A 97 12.98 11.63 20.65
C PRO A 97 11.55 11.91 20.17
N GLY A 98 11.08 11.09 19.24
CA GLY A 98 9.82 11.25 18.52
C GLY A 98 9.93 11.99 17.18
N GLU A 99 11.11 12.52 16.83
CA GLU A 99 11.33 13.17 15.54
C GLU A 99 11.45 12.13 14.41
N ILE A 100 10.85 12.44 13.26
CA ILE A 100 10.88 11.59 12.05
C ILE A 100 11.86 12.21 11.07
N ILE A 101 12.82 11.42 10.61
CA ILE A 101 13.90 11.83 9.72
C ILE A 101 13.85 10.95 8.47
N ALA A 102 13.86 11.57 7.29
CA ALA A 102 13.98 10.83 6.05
C ALA A 102 15.45 10.47 5.79
N PHE A 103 15.72 9.19 5.59
CA PHE A 103 17.01 8.63 5.22
C PHE A 103 16.94 8.07 3.82
N THR A 104 17.97 8.29 3.01
CA THR A 104 18.09 7.64 1.71
C THR A 104 18.93 6.39 1.86
N THR A 105 18.37 5.22 1.52
CA THR A 105 19.10 3.95 1.51
C THR A 105 20.12 3.93 0.36
N PRO A 106 21.14 3.07 0.41
CA PRO A 106 22.04 2.85 -0.73
C PRO A 106 21.33 2.34 -1.99
N GLU A 107 20.11 1.82 -1.86
CA GLU A 107 19.24 1.43 -2.99
C GLU A 107 18.48 2.62 -3.61
N GLY A 108 18.59 3.81 -3.01
CA GLY A 108 17.95 5.04 -3.50
C GLY A 108 16.52 5.24 -3.00
N GLU A 109 16.06 4.41 -2.06
CA GLU A 109 14.75 4.52 -1.46
C GLU A 109 14.78 5.47 -0.25
N GLU A 110 13.75 6.30 -0.10
CA GLU A 110 13.60 7.18 1.04
C GLU A 110 12.85 6.44 2.15
N LEU A 111 13.55 6.12 3.24
CA LEU A 111 12.99 5.53 4.44
C LEU A 111 12.76 6.59 5.52
N ALA A 112 11.60 6.57 6.17
CA ALA A 112 11.36 7.38 7.35
C ALA A 112 11.89 6.66 8.60
N GLY A 113 12.91 7.21 9.25
CA GLY A 113 13.42 6.76 10.53
C GLY A 113 12.86 7.60 11.67
N THR A 114 12.24 6.98 12.66
CA THR A 114 11.74 7.65 13.88
C THR A 114 12.77 7.55 14.99
N VAL A 115 13.21 8.68 15.54
CA VAL A 115 14.11 8.73 16.68
C VAL A 115 13.36 8.23 17.92
N LEU A 116 13.78 7.11 18.50
CA LEU A 116 13.19 6.58 19.74
C LEU A 116 13.85 7.21 20.97
N GLN A 117 15.18 7.29 20.93
CA GLN A 117 15.99 7.74 22.05
C GLN A 117 17.26 8.41 21.54
N VAL A 118 17.70 9.44 22.23
CA VAL A 118 18.95 10.17 21.97
C VAL A 118 19.77 10.13 23.25
N ASP A 119 20.98 9.60 23.16
CA ASP A 119 21.97 9.58 24.23
C ASP A 119 23.20 10.42 23.83
N ASP A 120 24.15 10.59 24.76
CA ASP A 120 25.39 11.35 24.52
C ASP A 120 26.30 10.67 23.47
N GLU A 121 26.30 9.34 23.39
CA GLU A 121 27.16 8.55 22.49
C GLU A 121 26.45 8.13 21.18
N GLY A 122 25.12 8.15 21.12
CA GLY A 122 24.41 7.64 19.95
C GLY A 122 22.90 7.91 19.95
N VAL A 123 22.27 7.62 18.81
CA VAL A 123 20.86 7.86 18.55
C VAL A 123 20.20 6.56 18.13
N GLN A 124 19.16 6.16 18.84
CA GLN A 124 18.36 5.00 18.48
C GLN A 124 17.28 5.40 17.49
N VAL A 125 17.37 4.89 16.26
CA VAL A 125 16.41 5.17 15.18
C VAL A 125 15.68 3.89 14.79
N ASP A 126 14.36 4.01 14.72
CA ASP A 126 13.46 2.98 14.24
C ASP A 126 13.16 3.21 12.77
N PHE A 127 13.63 2.31 11.90
CA PHE A 127 13.41 2.37 10.45
C PHE A 127 12.14 1.61 10.02
N ASN A 128 11.26 1.25 10.94
CA ASN A 128 10.02 0.58 10.55
C ASN A 128 9.10 1.55 9.81
N HIS A 129 8.28 0.98 8.92
CA HIS A 129 7.26 1.75 8.25
C HIS A 129 6.34 2.39 9.30
N PRO A 130 5.96 3.68 9.18
CA PRO A 130 5.14 4.37 10.18
C PRO A 130 3.77 3.73 10.42
N LEU A 131 3.34 2.84 9.51
CA LEU A 131 2.10 2.07 9.59
C LEU A 131 2.28 0.67 10.20
N SER A 132 3.50 0.15 10.32
CA SER A 132 3.77 -1.14 10.94
C SER A 132 3.32 -1.14 12.41
N GLY A 133 2.56 -2.16 12.81
CA GLY A 133 1.96 -2.26 14.14
C GLY A 133 0.80 -1.30 14.43
N LYS A 134 0.36 -0.48 13.47
CA LYS A 134 -0.85 0.35 13.59
C LYS A 134 -2.00 -0.25 12.81
N GLN A 135 -3.20 -0.19 13.37
CA GLN A 135 -4.41 -0.48 12.61
C GLN A 135 -4.78 0.72 11.74
N PHE A 136 -5.27 0.51 10.53
CA PHE A 136 -5.81 1.55 9.67
C PHE A 136 -7.04 1.06 8.91
N SER A 137 -7.88 1.99 8.50
CA SER A 137 -9.03 1.73 7.63
C SER A 137 -8.59 1.92 6.19
N TYR A 138 -8.63 0.84 5.43
CA TYR A 138 -8.35 0.80 4.01
C TYR A 138 -9.67 0.81 3.25
N LYS A 139 -9.93 1.90 2.53
CA LYS A 139 -11.18 2.09 1.80
C LYS A 139 -10.92 2.12 0.30
N VAL A 140 -11.44 1.15 -0.43
CA VAL A 140 -11.37 1.07 -1.89
C VAL A 140 -12.69 1.47 -2.55
N THR A 141 -12.59 2.12 -3.69
CA THR A 141 -13.71 2.41 -4.58
C THR A 141 -13.36 1.97 -5.98
N ILE A 142 -14.05 0.95 -6.46
CA ILE A 142 -13.84 0.42 -7.80
C ILE A 142 -14.44 1.39 -8.80
N LEU A 143 -13.63 1.90 -9.72
CA LEU A 143 -14.08 2.83 -10.76
C LEU A 143 -14.45 2.09 -12.03
N ASP A 144 -13.57 1.19 -12.46
CA ASP A 144 -13.72 0.42 -13.68
C ASP A 144 -13.16 -0.99 -13.48
N VAL A 145 -13.78 -1.95 -14.15
CA VAL A 145 -13.35 -3.35 -14.14
C VAL A 145 -13.32 -3.81 -15.58
N GLN A 146 -12.17 -4.27 -16.03
CA GLN A 146 -11.99 -4.87 -17.33
C GLN A 146 -11.68 -6.34 -17.14
N GLU A 147 -12.52 -7.20 -17.71
CA GLU A 147 -12.26 -8.63 -17.73
C GLU A 147 -10.92 -8.88 -18.44
N ALA A 148 -10.16 -9.85 -17.93
CA ALA A 148 -8.94 -10.29 -18.57
C ALA A 148 -9.24 -10.62 -20.04
N PRO A 149 -8.40 -10.21 -21.00
CA PRO A 149 -8.55 -10.67 -22.37
C PRO A 149 -8.47 -12.20 -22.36
N ASP A 150 -9.59 -12.84 -22.66
CA ASP A 150 -9.71 -14.29 -22.72
C ASP A 150 -8.68 -14.83 -23.75
N PRO A 151 -7.66 -15.60 -23.33
CA PRO A 151 -6.65 -16.09 -24.25
C PRO A 151 -7.21 -17.15 -25.22
N ASP A 152 -8.43 -17.66 -24.99
CA ASP A 152 -9.07 -18.71 -25.80
C ASP A 152 -10.05 -18.14 -26.85
N HIS A 153 -10.39 -16.85 -26.83
CA HIS A 153 -11.32 -16.28 -27.82
C HIS A 153 -10.73 -16.14 -29.24
N ASN A 154 -9.46 -16.49 -29.48
CA ASN A 154 -8.83 -16.50 -30.80
C ASN A 154 -8.73 -17.91 -31.45
N ARG A 155 -9.47 -18.93 -30.97
CA ARG A 155 -9.46 -20.27 -31.59
C ARG A 155 -10.77 -20.76 -32.19
N SER A 156 -11.79 -19.91 -32.33
CA SER A 156 -13.07 -20.31 -32.93
C SER A 156 -13.50 -19.42 -34.08
N GLY A 157 -12.83 -19.57 -35.22
CA GLY A 157 -13.44 -19.31 -36.53
C GLY A 157 -13.71 -20.64 -37.23
N PRO A 158 -14.94 -21.17 -37.29
CA PRO A 158 -15.25 -22.34 -38.11
C PRO A 158 -15.31 -21.91 -39.58
N GLY A 159 -14.16 -21.87 -40.25
CA GLY A 159 -14.04 -21.70 -41.69
C GLY A 159 -14.02 -23.04 -42.41
N SER A 160 -15.14 -23.77 -42.39
CA SER A 160 -15.36 -24.87 -43.34
C SER A 160 -16.00 -24.28 -44.59
N ASN A 161 -15.28 -24.28 -45.71
CA ASN A 161 -15.85 -24.19 -47.06
C ASN A 161 -15.10 -25.12 -48.00
#